data_AF-A0A933N2Z6-F1
#
_entry.id   AF-A0A933N2Z6-F1
#
_cell.length_a   1.000
_cell.length_b   1.000
_cell.length_c   1.000
_cell.angle_alpha   90.00
_cell.angle_beta   90.00
_cell.angle_gamma   90.00
#
_symmetry.space_group_name_H-M   'P 1'
#
loop_
_entity.id
_entity.type
_entity.pdbx_description
1 polymer ?
#
loop_
_entity_poly.entity_id
_entity_poly.type
_entity_poly.pdbx_seq_one_letter_code
_entity_poly.pdbx_strand_id
1 'polypeptide(L)'
;MTGDCNGVLRNLSAYLDGELDHKDRAAVKDHLAACPSCAGELRLMAAVDAGIKQLPAVEPTPFFAARVAAAERAMNRYGTSLRRFLRIPAPAMAIMVSFILVNLFTFAFNINAMENGPRRELARKVAAQLARPASLINPAALARLCGECSEYMCLCMHESGRKSLCPCKDCKMEKNIEHSEENDAH
;
A
#
# COMPACT_ATOMS: atom_id res chain seq x y z
N MET A 1 6.81 -32.24 4.81
CA MET A 1 7.03 -30.81 4.52
C MET A 1 5.81 -30.30 3.77
N THR A 2 4.87 -29.67 4.48
CA THR A 2 3.58 -29.22 3.95
C THR A 2 3.68 -27.75 3.53
N GLY A 3 4.22 -27.49 2.33
CA GLY A 3 4.04 -26.19 1.69
C GLY A 3 2.57 -25.99 1.28
N ASP A 4 2.10 -24.75 1.17
CA ASP A 4 0.72 -24.43 0.77
C ASP A 4 0.42 -24.90 -0.66
N CYS A 5 -0.10 -26.12 -0.79
CA CYS A 5 -0.52 -26.69 -2.07
C CYS A 5 -1.65 -25.88 -2.71
N ASN A 6 -2.52 -25.25 -1.91
CA ASN A 6 -3.67 -24.51 -2.44
C ASN A 6 -3.22 -23.23 -3.14
N GLY A 7 -2.24 -22.52 -2.57
CA GLY A 7 -1.59 -21.39 -3.23
C GLY A 7 -0.95 -21.77 -4.57
N VAL A 8 -0.26 -22.91 -4.61
CA VAL A 8 0.38 -23.41 -5.83
C VAL A 8 -0.65 -23.84 -6.88
N LEU A 9 -1.69 -24.59 -6.48
CA LEU A 9 -2.75 -25.05 -7.38
C LEU A 9 -3.43 -23.88 -8.11
N ARG A 10 -3.70 -22.77 -7.41
CA ARG A 10 -4.26 -21.56 -8.03
C ARG A 10 -3.34 -20.91 -9.06
N ASN A 11 -2.03 -21.07 -8.90
CA ASN A 11 -1.02 -20.47 -9.76
C ASN A 11 -0.53 -21.41 -10.88
N LEU A 12 -1.00 -22.66 -10.96
CA LEU A 12 -0.51 -23.62 -11.96
C LEU A 12 -0.83 -23.22 -13.40
N SER A 13 -2.02 -22.65 -13.67
CA SER A 13 -2.37 -22.15 -15.01
C SER A 13 -1.43 -21.01 -15.42
N ALA A 14 -1.33 -19.98 -14.59
CA ALA A 14 -0.42 -18.85 -14.84
C ALA A 14 1.05 -19.29 -14.95
N TYR A 15 1.46 -20.33 -14.21
CA TYR A 15 2.79 -20.94 -14.34
C TYR A 15 2.98 -21.61 -15.71
N LEU A 16 1.97 -22.36 -16.19
CA LEU A 16 1.98 -23.02 -17.49
C LEU A 16 2.01 -22.01 -18.65
N ASP A 17 1.22 -20.94 -18.53
CA ASP A 17 1.11 -19.85 -19.51
C ASP A 17 2.32 -18.89 -19.47
N GLY A 18 3.13 -18.97 -18.42
CA GLY A 18 4.33 -18.14 -18.23
C GLY A 18 4.04 -16.72 -17.75
N GLU A 19 2.87 -16.50 -17.15
CA GLU A 19 2.37 -15.19 -16.69
C GLU A 19 2.79 -14.82 -15.27
N LEU A 20 3.40 -15.74 -14.52
CA LEU A 20 3.92 -15.46 -13.19
C LEU A 20 5.20 -14.62 -13.23
N ASP A 21 5.35 -13.74 -12.24
CA ASP A 21 6.61 -13.03 -12.02
C ASP A 21 7.76 -14.00 -11.62
N HIS A 22 8.99 -13.51 -11.63
CA HIS A 22 10.16 -14.34 -11.38
C HIS A 22 10.18 -14.97 -9.97
N LYS A 23 9.65 -14.28 -8.96
CA LYS A 23 9.65 -14.75 -7.58
C LYS A 23 8.61 -15.84 -7.39
N ASP A 24 7.40 -15.61 -7.88
CA ASP A 24 6.29 -16.55 -7.77
C ASP A 24 6.54 -17.80 -8.61
N ARG A 25 7.13 -17.63 -9.80
CA ARG A 25 7.55 -18.75 -10.66
C ARG A 25 8.58 -19.63 -9.96
N ALA A 26 9.56 -19.05 -9.26
CA ALA A 26 10.56 -19.81 -8.52
C ALA A 26 9.91 -20.60 -7.36
N ALA A 27 9.03 -19.96 -6.58
CA ALA A 27 8.32 -20.61 -5.48
C ALA A 27 7.45 -21.79 -5.95
N VAL A 28 6.72 -21.62 -7.05
CA VAL A 28 5.93 -22.70 -7.66
C VAL A 28 6.83 -23.84 -8.14
N LYS A 29 7.95 -23.51 -8.82
CA LYS A 29 8.91 -24.52 -9.31
C LYS A 29 9.50 -25.35 -8.17
N ASP A 30 9.92 -24.71 -7.08
CA ASP A 30 10.48 -25.39 -5.92
C ASP A 30 9.45 -26.32 -5.26
N HIS A 31 8.19 -25.87 -5.17
CA HIS A 31 7.11 -26.71 -4.66
C HIS A 31 6.83 -27.91 -5.56
N LEU A 32 6.82 -27.74 -6.88
CA LEU A 32 6.60 -28.82 -7.84
C LEU A 32 7.70 -29.89 -7.77
N ALA A 33 8.93 -29.51 -7.42
CA ALA A 33 10.02 -30.46 -7.19
C ALA A 33 9.80 -31.30 -5.92
N ALA A 34 9.14 -30.74 -4.91
CA ALA A 34 8.91 -31.39 -3.61
C ALA A 34 7.53 -32.07 -3.47
N CYS A 35 6.55 -31.73 -4.32
CA CYS A 35 5.15 -32.15 -4.18
C CYS A 35 4.65 -32.91 -5.43
N PRO A 36 4.62 -34.26 -5.38
CA PRO A 36 4.18 -35.09 -6.51
C PRO A 36 2.73 -34.88 -6.95
N SER A 37 1.83 -34.51 -6.02
CA SER A 37 0.41 -34.29 -6.35
C SER A 37 0.23 -33.03 -7.21
N CYS A 38 0.84 -31.90 -6.80
CA CYS A 38 0.82 -30.66 -7.58
C CYS A 38 1.55 -30.83 -8.92
N ALA A 39 2.63 -31.62 -8.98
CA ALA A 39 3.30 -31.96 -10.23
C ALA A 39 2.41 -32.81 -11.15
N GLY A 40 1.60 -33.71 -10.60
CA GLY A 40 0.60 -34.48 -11.34
C GLY A 40 -0.47 -33.58 -11.96
N GLU A 41 -0.99 -32.62 -11.18
CA GLU A 41 -1.98 -31.65 -11.66
C GLU A 41 -1.45 -30.81 -12.82
N LEU A 42 -0.22 -30.31 -12.69
CA LEU A 42 0.43 -29.55 -13.77
C LEU A 42 0.56 -30.39 -15.05
N ARG A 43 0.89 -31.68 -14.95
CA ARG A 43 0.98 -32.57 -16.12
C ARG A 43 -0.38 -32.77 -16.79
N LEU A 44 -1.46 -32.88 -16.01
CA LEU A 44 -2.81 -32.99 -16.54
C LEU A 44 -3.19 -31.72 -17.33
N MET A 45 -2.96 -30.54 -16.73
CA MET A 45 -3.20 -29.25 -17.40
C MET A 45 -2.36 -29.11 -18.68
N ALA A 46 -1.08 -29.49 -18.62
CA ALA A 46 -0.18 -29.44 -19.78
C ALA A 46 -0.62 -30.40 -20.91
N ALA A 47 -1.17 -31.57 -20.58
CA ALA A 47 -1.69 -32.49 -21.59
C ALA A 47 -2.93 -31.93 -22.30
N VAL A 48 -3.82 -31.25 -21.57
CA VAL A 48 -4.99 -30.57 -22.14
C VAL A 48 -4.55 -29.41 -23.04
N ASP A 49 -3.64 -28.55 -22.57
CA ASP A 49 -3.08 -27.44 -23.36
C ASP A 49 -2.40 -27.94 -24.65
N ALA A 50 -1.61 -29.02 -24.57
CA ALA A 50 -1.00 -29.65 -25.74
C ALA A 50 -2.05 -30.16 -26.73
N GLY A 51 -3.15 -30.75 -26.26
CA GLY A 51 -4.26 -31.20 -27.11
C GLY A 51 -4.97 -30.04 -27.81
N ILE A 52 -5.18 -28.93 -27.12
CA ILE A 52 -5.78 -27.71 -27.70
C ILE A 52 -4.87 -27.12 -28.78
N LYS A 53 -3.55 -27.09 -28.54
CA LYS A 53 -2.56 -26.57 -29.51
C LYS A 53 -2.45 -27.37 -30.80
N GLN A 54 -2.93 -28.62 -30.81
CA GLN A 54 -2.97 -29.47 -32.00
C GLN A 54 -4.19 -29.21 -32.89
N LEU A 55 -5.16 -28.42 -32.42
CA LEU A 55 -6.33 -28.07 -33.23
C LEU A 55 -5.89 -27.27 -34.47
N PRO A 56 -6.58 -27.45 -35.61
CA PRO A 56 -6.27 -26.71 -36.82
C PRO A 56 -6.41 -25.21 -36.58
N ALA A 57 -5.47 -24.44 -37.12
CA ALA A 57 -5.51 -22.99 -37.04
C ALA A 57 -6.80 -22.47 -37.71
N VAL A 58 -7.58 -21.68 -36.97
CA VAL A 58 -8.76 -21.03 -37.51
C VAL A 58 -8.31 -19.88 -38.39
N GLU A 59 -8.63 -19.94 -39.68
CA GLU A 59 -8.35 -18.85 -40.59
C GLU A 59 -9.25 -17.65 -40.25
N PRO A 60 -8.69 -16.49 -39.92
CA PRO A 60 -9.48 -15.33 -39.55
C PRO A 60 -10.26 -14.82 -40.77
N THR A 61 -11.41 -14.18 -40.53
CA THR A 61 -12.19 -13.59 -41.61
C THR A 61 -11.38 -12.51 -42.36
N PRO A 62 -11.65 -12.31 -43.66
CA PRO A 62 -11.12 -11.15 -44.38
C PRO A 62 -11.39 -9.87 -43.57
N PHE A 63 -10.39 -8.97 -43.53
CA PHE A 63 -10.40 -7.72 -42.75
C PHE A 63 -10.32 -7.83 -41.22
N PHE A 64 -10.21 -9.03 -40.62
CA PHE A 64 -10.03 -9.16 -39.17
C PHE A 64 -8.83 -8.35 -38.65
N ALA A 65 -7.66 -8.50 -39.28
CA ALA A 65 -6.46 -7.74 -38.91
C ALA A 65 -6.66 -6.22 -39.00
N ALA A 66 -7.37 -5.75 -40.03
CA ALA A 66 -7.69 -4.34 -40.19
C ALA A 66 -8.61 -3.82 -39.08
N ARG A 67 -9.61 -4.61 -38.67
CA ARG A 67 -10.52 -4.28 -37.57
C ARG A 67 -9.79 -4.26 -36.22
N VAL A 68 -8.93 -5.24 -35.95
CA VAL A 68 -8.12 -5.29 -34.73
C VAL A 68 -7.19 -4.07 -34.66
N ALA A 69 -6.48 -3.76 -35.74
CA ALA A 69 -5.61 -2.59 -35.80
C ALA A 69 -6.39 -1.26 -35.67
N ALA A 70 -7.62 -1.18 -36.17
CA ALA A 70 -8.47 -0.01 -35.99
C ALA A 70 -8.94 0.13 -34.53
N ALA A 71 -9.34 -0.98 -33.90
CA ALA A 71 -9.74 -1.02 -32.49
C ALA A 71 -8.56 -0.66 -31.56
N GLU A 72 -7.37 -1.20 -31.81
CA GLU A 72 -6.15 -0.86 -31.07
C GLU A 72 -5.87 0.64 -31.13
N ARG A 73 -5.90 1.26 -32.32
CA ARG A 73 -5.71 2.72 -32.45
C ARG A 73 -6.79 3.52 -31.73
N ALA A 74 -8.02 3.03 -31.69
CA ALA A 74 -9.11 3.69 -30.98
C ALA A 74 -8.93 3.64 -29.45
N MET A 75 -8.41 2.53 -28.91
CA MET A 75 -8.08 2.35 -27.49
C MET A 75 -6.79 3.08 -27.10
N ASN A 76 -5.76 3.01 -27.93
CA ASN A 76 -4.46 3.67 -27.72
C ASN A 76 -4.50 5.19 -27.99
N ARG A 77 -5.70 5.79 -28.04
CA ARG A 77 -5.85 7.25 -28.06
C ARG A 77 -5.28 7.92 -26.81
N TYR A 78 -5.08 7.18 -25.72
CA TYR A 78 -4.44 7.69 -24.50
C TYR A 78 -2.94 8.03 -24.69
N GLY A 79 -2.22 7.28 -25.56
CA GLY A 79 -0.79 7.52 -25.86
C GLY A 79 -0.51 8.71 -26.79
N THR A 80 -1.54 9.35 -27.35
CA THR A 80 -1.39 10.45 -28.31
C THR A 80 -1.34 11.85 -27.67
N SER A 81 -1.52 11.95 -26.35
CA SER A 81 -1.49 13.24 -25.64
C SER A 81 -0.10 13.90 -25.71
N LEU A 82 0.98 13.12 -25.59
CA LEU A 82 2.35 13.64 -25.66
C LEU A 82 2.72 14.16 -27.06
N ARG A 83 2.24 13.49 -28.13
CA ARG A 83 2.42 13.94 -29.52
C ARG A 83 1.64 15.22 -29.84
N ARG A 84 0.54 15.50 -29.13
CA ARG A 84 -0.17 16.78 -29.20
C ARG A 84 0.60 17.89 -28.50
N PHE A 85 1.22 17.63 -27.36
CA PHE A 85 2.13 18.59 -26.71
C PHE A 85 3.36 18.92 -27.58
N LEU A 86 3.90 17.93 -28.29
CA LEU A 86 5.01 18.14 -29.25
C LEU A 86 4.63 18.95 -30.50
N ARG A 87 3.34 19.25 -30.69
CA ARG A 87 2.81 20.10 -31.78
C ARG A 87 2.43 21.51 -31.33
N ILE A 88 2.64 21.86 -30.06
CA ILE A 88 2.40 23.21 -29.55
C ILE A 88 3.50 24.15 -30.05
N PRO A 89 3.19 25.34 -30.59
CA PRO A 89 4.20 26.29 -31.03
C PRO A 89 5.13 26.68 -29.86
N ALA A 90 6.44 26.76 -30.12
CA ALA A 90 7.49 27.05 -29.15
C ALA A 90 7.19 28.14 -28.09
N PRO A 91 6.55 29.29 -28.40
CA PRO A 91 6.26 30.31 -27.38
C PRO A 91 5.25 29.86 -26.31
N ALA A 92 4.28 29.00 -26.64
CA ALA A 92 3.28 28.55 -25.67
C ALA A 92 3.85 27.55 -24.65
N MET A 93 4.86 26.77 -25.04
CA MET A 93 5.59 25.88 -24.13
C MET A 93 6.42 26.67 -23.11
N ALA A 94 7.06 27.77 -23.54
CA ALA A 94 7.86 28.62 -22.65
C ALA A 94 7.01 29.25 -21.53
N ILE A 95 5.79 29.69 -21.83
CA ILE A 95 4.86 30.27 -20.84
C ILE A 95 4.44 29.22 -19.80
N MET A 96 4.05 28.02 -20.24
CA MET A 96 3.64 26.94 -19.34
C MET A 96 4.79 26.49 -18.41
N VAL A 97 5.99 26.29 -18.97
CA VAL A 97 7.17 25.92 -18.17
C VAL A 97 7.51 27.03 -17.18
N SER A 98 7.49 28.29 -17.61
CA SER A 98 7.74 29.44 -16.72
C SER A 98 6.72 29.49 -15.58
N PHE A 99 5.44 29.29 -15.88
CA PHE A 99 4.38 29.29 -14.86
C PHE A 99 4.55 28.14 -13.87
N ILE A 100 4.87 26.93 -14.34
CA ILE A 100 5.12 25.77 -13.48
C ILE A 100 6.34 26.02 -12.60
N LEU A 101 7.45 26.52 -13.15
CA LEU A 101 8.66 26.82 -12.40
C LEU A 101 8.42 27.90 -11.34
N VAL A 102 7.67 28.97 -11.67
CA VAL A 102 7.31 30.03 -10.72
C VAL A 102 6.45 29.48 -9.58
N ASN A 103 5.43 28.66 -9.89
CA ASN A 103 4.57 28.07 -8.87
C ASN A 103 5.34 27.07 -7.99
N LEU A 104 6.20 26.24 -8.59
CA LEU A 104 7.02 25.28 -7.86
C LEU A 104 8.06 25.99 -6.97
N PHE A 105 8.65 27.07 -7.48
CA PHE A 105 9.57 27.91 -6.73
C PHE A 105 8.84 28.61 -5.57
N THR A 106 7.67 29.19 -5.82
CA THR A 106 6.84 29.84 -4.79
C THR A 106 6.40 28.84 -3.73
N PHE A 107 6.02 27.63 -4.13
CA PHE A 107 5.66 26.54 -3.24
C PHE A 107 6.86 26.08 -2.41
N ALA A 108 8.00 25.79 -3.05
CA ALA A 108 9.23 25.41 -2.37
C ALA A 108 9.71 26.51 -1.40
N PHE A 109 9.61 27.77 -1.80
CA PHE A 109 9.95 28.91 -0.96
C PHE A 109 8.99 29.07 0.22
N ASN A 110 7.67 28.88 0.02
CA ASN A 110 6.70 28.86 1.11
C ASN A 110 6.90 27.69 2.07
N ILE A 111 7.25 26.51 1.56
CA ILE A 111 7.58 25.34 2.39
C ILE A 111 8.87 25.60 3.19
N ASN A 112 9.90 26.16 2.56
CA ASN A 112 11.14 26.55 3.24
C ASN A 112 10.91 27.69 4.26
N ALA A 113 9.98 28.61 4.00
CA ALA A 113 9.57 29.65 4.94
C ALA A 113 8.78 29.08 6.14
N MET A 114 8.10 27.94 5.95
CA MET A 114 7.43 27.18 7.02
C MET A 114 8.37 26.27 7.82
N GLU A 115 9.65 26.16 7.43
CA GLU A 115 10.62 25.25 8.04
C GLU A 115 11.31 25.81 9.30
N ASN A 116 11.09 27.09 9.63
CA ASN A 116 11.57 27.73 10.86
C ASN A 116 10.49 27.81 11.95
N GLY A 117 9.80 26.69 12.23
CA GLY A 117 8.76 26.65 13.26
C GLY A 117 8.77 25.38 14.13
N PRO A 118 8.23 25.45 15.36
CA PRO A 118 8.17 24.34 16.35
C PRO A 118 7.41 23.09 15.87
N ARG A 119 6.83 23.14 14.66
CA ARG A 119 6.18 22.01 14.00
C ARG A 119 7.15 20.91 13.55
N ARG A 120 8.44 21.19 13.32
CA ARG A 120 9.44 20.13 13.04
C ARG A 120 9.73 19.27 14.27
N GLU A 121 9.79 19.89 15.46
CA GLU A 121 9.92 19.20 16.74
C GLU A 121 8.70 18.27 16.98
N LEU A 122 7.50 18.80 16.76
CA LEU A 122 6.25 18.05 16.92
C LEU A 122 6.12 16.94 15.86
N ALA A 123 6.39 17.23 14.59
CA ALA A 123 6.34 16.25 13.50
C ALA A 123 7.40 15.15 13.68
N ARG A 124 8.59 15.47 14.21
CA ARG A 124 9.63 14.47 14.54
C ARG A 124 9.21 13.58 15.70
N LYS A 125 8.62 14.16 16.76
CA LYS A 125 8.08 13.39 17.90
C LYS A 125 6.92 12.49 17.46
N VAL A 126 6.02 13.00 16.62
CA VAL A 126 4.88 12.24 16.08
C VAL A 126 5.33 11.17 15.08
N ALA A 127 6.26 11.48 14.18
CA ALA A 127 6.82 10.51 13.24
C ALA A 127 7.65 9.43 13.93
N ALA A 128 8.38 9.74 15.02
CA ALA A 128 9.07 8.72 15.81
C ALA A 128 8.11 7.76 16.53
N GLN A 129 6.91 8.23 16.89
CA GLN A 129 5.86 7.39 17.47
C GLN A 129 5.13 6.57 16.40
N LEU A 130 4.90 7.12 15.20
CA LEU A 130 4.20 6.46 14.10
C LEU A 130 5.10 5.56 13.22
N ALA A 131 6.40 5.81 13.17
CA ALA A 131 7.39 5.01 12.44
C ALA A 131 7.82 3.74 13.20
N ARG A 132 7.35 3.55 14.43
CA ARG A 132 7.31 2.21 15.02
C ARG A 132 6.24 1.44 14.24
N PRO A 133 6.57 0.32 13.58
CA PRO A 133 5.61 -0.39 12.75
C PRO A 133 4.47 -0.88 13.63
N ALA A 134 3.37 -0.13 13.62
CA ALA A 134 2.06 -0.62 13.96
C ALA A 134 1.61 -1.50 12.78
N SER A 135 2.18 -2.70 12.68
CA SER A 135 1.39 -3.77 12.12
C SER A 135 0.24 -3.97 13.10
N LEU A 136 -0.99 -3.79 12.64
CA LEU A 136 -2.23 -4.09 13.36
C LEU A 136 -2.39 -5.59 13.73
N ILE A 137 -1.28 -6.34 13.72
CA ILE A 137 -1.13 -7.75 14.08
C ILE A 137 0.13 -7.93 14.96
N ASN A 138 0.45 -6.97 15.83
CA ASN A 138 1.50 -7.16 16.84
C ASN A 138 0.88 -7.28 18.25
N PRO A 139 0.91 -8.47 18.88
CA PRO A 139 0.36 -8.66 20.23
C PRO A 139 1.07 -7.81 21.29
N ALA A 140 2.31 -7.36 21.06
CA ALA A 140 3.00 -6.43 21.95
C ALA A 140 2.48 -4.98 21.83
N ALA A 141 1.97 -4.57 20.67
CA ALA A 141 1.29 -3.28 20.51
C ALA A 141 -0.10 -3.32 21.16
N LEU A 142 -0.80 -4.45 21.05
CA LEU A 142 -2.07 -4.68 21.75
C LEU A 142 -1.89 -4.70 23.28
N ALA A 143 -0.81 -5.30 23.78
CA ALA A 143 -0.48 -5.31 25.21
C ALA A 143 -0.15 -3.89 25.75
N ARG A 144 0.47 -3.03 24.93
CA ARG A 144 0.70 -1.62 25.29
C ARG A 144 -0.57 -0.80 25.28
N LEU A 145 -1.45 -1.02 24.30
CA LEU A 145 -2.78 -0.40 24.26
C LEU A 145 -3.60 -0.77 25.52
N CYS A 146 -3.54 -2.03 25.97
CA CYS A 146 -4.19 -2.43 27.22
C CYS A 146 -3.62 -1.73 28.47
N GLY A 147 -2.30 -1.48 28.51
CA GLY A 147 -1.67 -0.76 29.61
C GLY A 147 -2.11 0.71 29.67
N GLU A 148 -2.01 1.42 28.55
CA GLU A 148 -2.34 2.85 28.47
C GLU A 148 -3.86 3.10 28.51
N CYS A 149 -4.70 2.19 27.99
CA CYS A 149 -6.16 2.31 28.10
C CYS A 149 -6.64 2.36 29.54
N SER A 150 -5.99 1.62 30.45
CA SER A 150 -6.37 1.63 31.88
C SER A 150 -6.09 3.00 32.53
N GLU A 151 -5.03 3.67 32.09
CA GLU A 151 -4.62 5.00 32.57
C GLU A 151 -5.55 6.09 32.05
N TYR A 152 -5.86 6.08 30.74
CA TYR A 152 -6.80 7.02 30.13
C TYR A 152 -8.24 6.84 30.63
N MET A 153 -8.68 5.60 30.88
CA MET A 153 -10.00 5.34 31.46
C MET A 153 -10.11 5.84 32.91
N CYS A 154 -9.04 5.72 33.70
CA CYS A 154 -9.00 6.31 35.04
C CYS A 154 -9.08 7.83 35.01
N LEU A 155 -8.31 8.48 34.13
CA LEU A 155 -8.34 9.93 33.91
C LEU A 155 -9.74 10.43 33.55
N CYS A 156 -10.38 9.80 32.56
CA CYS A 156 -11.72 10.17 32.09
C CYS A 156 -12.80 9.98 33.18
N MET A 157 -12.69 8.93 34.01
CA MET A 157 -13.60 8.73 35.15
C MET A 157 -13.41 9.79 36.25
N HIS A 158 -12.17 10.26 36.46
CA HIS A 158 -11.86 11.31 37.42
C HIS A 158 -12.40 12.67 36.96
N GLU A 159 -12.18 13.05 35.70
CA GLU A 159 -12.75 14.27 35.10
C GLU A 159 -14.29 14.24 35.13
N SER A 160 -14.88 13.06 34.94
CA SER A 160 -16.34 12.86 35.03
C SER A 160 -16.90 12.85 36.47
N GLY A 161 -16.06 13.06 37.49
CA GLY A 161 -16.48 13.05 38.90
C GLY A 161 -16.90 11.66 39.43
N ARG A 162 -16.61 10.58 38.71
CA ARG A 162 -17.02 9.20 39.04
C ARG A 162 -15.90 8.39 39.68
N LYS A 163 -15.10 9.03 40.55
CA LYS A 163 -13.94 8.41 41.24
C LYS A 163 -14.31 7.17 42.06
N SER A 164 -15.49 7.14 42.68
CA SER A 164 -15.95 6.03 43.53
C SER A 164 -16.18 4.70 42.81
N LEU A 165 -16.27 4.73 41.47
CA LEU A 165 -16.45 3.56 40.61
C LEU A 165 -15.12 3.06 40.04
N CYS A 166 -14.00 3.72 40.35
CA CYS A 166 -12.68 3.31 39.90
C CYS A 166 -12.25 2.03 40.63
N PRO A 167 -11.96 0.93 39.92
CA PRO A 167 -11.60 -0.36 40.53
C PRO A 167 -10.14 -0.42 41.01
N CYS A 168 -9.35 0.63 40.81
CA CYS A 168 -7.93 0.67 41.16
C CYS A 168 -7.75 0.95 42.66
N LYS A 169 -7.09 0.01 43.38
CA LYS A 169 -6.82 0.15 44.82
C LYS A 169 -5.80 1.24 45.17
N ASP A 170 -4.82 1.50 44.29
CA ASP A 170 -3.76 2.51 44.48
C ASP A 170 -3.62 3.37 43.21
N CYS A 171 -4.45 4.40 43.06
CA CYS A 171 -4.46 5.26 41.87
C CYS A 171 -3.37 6.34 41.98
N LYS A 172 -2.37 6.30 41.09
CA LYS A 172 -1.22 7.23 41.09
C LYS A 172 -1.56 8.69 40.67
N MET A 173 -2.78 8.95 40.20
CA MET A 173 -3.21 10.28 39.72
C MET A 173 -3.46 11.30 40.82
N GLU A 174 -3.55 10.86 42.08
CA GLU A 174 -3.71 11.76 43.23
C GLU A 174 -2.49 12.68 43.42
N LYS A 175 -1.28 12.23 43.05
CA LYS A 175 -0.04 13.01 43.20
C LYS A 175 0.18 14.11 42.16
N ASN A 176 -0.49 14.05 41.01
CA ASN A 176 -0.26 15.00 39.92
C ASN A 176 -1.23 16.19 39.94
N ILE A 177 -2.34 16.11 40.68
CA ILE A 177 -3.32 17.21 40.77
C ILE A 177 -2.87 18.24 41.81
N GLU A 178 -2.26 17.82 42.92
CA GLU A 178 -1.70 18.75 43.91
C GLU A 178 -0.53 19.60 43.35
N HIS A 179 0.25 19.06 42.41
CA HIS A 179 1.35 19.81 41.76
C HIS A 179 0.89 20.82 40.71
N SER A 180 -0.36 20.75 40.21
CA SER A 180 -0.90 21.77 39.31
C SER A 180 -1.53 22.96 40.06
N GLU A 181 -2.02 22.77 41.29
CA GLU A 181 -2.63 23.87 42.06
C GLU A 181 -1.59 24.80 42.71
N GLU A 182 -0.38 24.32 43.00
CA GLU A 182 0.67 25.15 43.62
C GLU A 182 1.45 26.04 42.62
N ASN A 183 1.36 25.74 41.31
CA ASN A 183 2.03 26.52 40.26
C ASN A 183 1.16 27.65 39.66
N ASP A 184 -0.12 27.73 40.01
CA ASP A 184 -1.03 28.81 39.58
C ASP A 184 -1.21 29.90 40.67
N ALA A 185 -0.41 29.85 41.75
CA ALA A 185 -0.45 30.82 42.85
C ALA A 185 0.81 31.70 42.99
N HIS A 186 1.60 31.86 41.91
CA HIS A 186 2.72 32.81 41.87
C HIS A 186 2.73 33.73 40.65
#